data_AF-A0A1Q5U793-F1
#
_entry.id   AF-A0A1Q5U793-F1
#
_cell.length_a   1.000
_cell.length_b   1.000
_cell.length_c   1.000
_cell.angle_alpha   90.00
_cell.angle_beta   90.00
_cell.angle_gamma   90.00
#
_symmetry.space_group_name_H-M   'P 1'
#
loop_
_entity.id
_entity.type
_entity.pdbx_description
1 polymer ?
#
loop_
_entity_poly.entity_id
_entity_poly.type
_entity_poly.pdbx_seq_one_letter_code
_entity_poly.pdbx_strand_id
1 'polypeptide(L)'
;MACPEGKTADMFESQFGTNHQAHFLLFYLLKDLLLSSSTPAFNSRVVVVLPAPTGKDEELKKVWKNPQQAADTTAWGAVAKGLEGRGGVFQNDCQIAGACVAQSNGQAGPGYAEWAYNPGENKLSEKTLELLNLT
;
A
#
# COMPACT_ATOMS: atom_id res chain seq x y z
N MET A 1 -7.52 6.45 -3.77
CA MET A 1 -8.42 7.63 -3.67
C MET A 1 -9.27 7.67 -4.92
N ALA A 2 -10.56 7.98 -4.87
CA ALA A 2 -11.38 8.09 -6.08
C ALA A 2 -11.10 9.46 -6.73
N CYS A 3 -10.50 9.50 -7.91
CA CYS A 3 -10.37 10.73 -8.70
C CYS A 3 -11.51 10.80 -9.74
N PRO A 4 -11.84 11.99 -10.26
CA PRO A 4 -12.77 12.12 -11.37
C PRO A 4 -12.34 11.27 -12.58
N GLU A 5 -13.33 10.78 -13.34
CA GLU A 5 -13.08 10.07 -14.60
C GLU A 5 -12.33 10.98 -15.59
N GLY A 6 -11.33 10.43 -16.26
CA GLY A 6 -10.56 11.17 -17.24
C GLY A 6 -9.28 10.45 -17.66
N LYS A 7 -8.35 11.23 -18.22
CA LYS A 7 -7.02 10.77 -18.56
C LYS A 7 -5.95 11.72 -18.06
N THR A 8 -4.78 11.16 -17.72
CA THR A 8 -3.54 11.90 -17.46
C THR A 8 -2.98 12.50 -18.75
N ALA A 9 -1.95 13.36 -18.63
CA ALA A 9 -1.24 13.90 -19.80
C ALA A 9 -0.63 12.79 -20.68
N ASP A 10 -0.22 11.68 -20.07
CA ASP A 10 0.33 10.50 -20.74
C ASP A 10 -0.75 9.50 -21.21
N MET A 11 -2.02 9.95 -21.24
CA MET A 11 -3.18 9.21 -21.74
C MET A 11 -3.61 7.96 -20.94
N PHE A 12 -3.01 7.73 -19.77
CA PHE A 12 -3.51 6.73 -18.82
C PHE A 12 -4.84 7.15 -18.21
N GLU A 13 -5.72 6.19 -17.96
CA GLU A 13 -6.95 6.40 -17.17
C GLU A 13 -6.59 7.03 -15.80
N SER A 14 -7.33 8.06 -15.40
CA SER A 14 -6.98 8.92 -14.26
C SER A 14 -6.81 8.17 -12.95
N GLN A 15 -7.68 7.19 -12.65
CA GLN A 15 -7.63 6.41 -11.42
C GLN A 15 -6.35 5.57 -11.36
N PHE A 16 -6.00 4.90 -12.46
CA PHE A 16 -4.76 4.15 -12.59
C PHE A 16 -3.51 5.03 -12.56
N GLY A 17 -3.50 6.12 -13.35
CA GLY A 17 -2.37 7.05 -13.42
C GLY A 17 -2.06 7.70 -12.08
N THR A 18 -3.09 8.22 -11.39
CA THR A 18 -2.90 8.97 -10.13
C THR A 18 -2.66 8.05 -8.94
N ASN A 19 -3.41 6.95 -8.81
CA ASN A 19 -3.34 6.14 -7.60
C ASN A 19 -2.29 5.04 -7.64
N HIS A 20 -1.83 4.64 -8.82
CA HIS A 20 -0.82 3.60 -8.96
C HIS A 20 0.48 4.14 -9.54
N GLN A 21 0.47 4.59 -10.80
CA GLN A 21 1.70 4.96 -11.51
C GLN A 21 2.42 6.16 -10.87
N ALA A 22 1.69 7.22 -10.49
CA ALA A 22 2.29 8.40 -9.89
C ALA A 22 2.97 8.09 -8.55
N HIS A 23 2.39 7.24 -7.71
CA HIS A 23 3.02 6.82 -6.45
C HIS A 23 4.26 5.97 -6.70
N PHE A 24 4.21 5.05 -7.68
CA PHE A 24 5.38 4.27 -8.06
C PHE A 24 6.52 5.16 -8.59
N LEU A 25 6.20 6.08 -9.51
CA LEU A 25 7.16 7.03 -10.08
C LEU A 25 7.79 7.91 -8.99
N LEU A 26 6.96 8.46 -8.08
CA LEU A 26 7.44 9.27 -6.96
C LEU A 26 8.42 8.47 -6.08
N PHE A 27 8.06 7.24 -5.72
CA PHE A 27 8.95 6.36 -4.97
C PHE A 27 10.25 6.11 -5.74
N TYR A 28 10.16 5.75 -7.02
CA TYR A 28 11.32 5.38 -7.84
C TYR A 28 12.31 6.55 -7.96
N LEU A 29 11.82 7.77 -8.20
CA LEU A 29 12.65 8.98 -8.27
C LEU A 29 13.30 9.34 -6.93
N LEU A 30 12.62 9.06 -5.81
CA LEU A 30 13.16 9.33 -4.47
C LEU A 30 14.00 8.19 -3.91
N LYS A 31 13.98 7.00 -4.51
CA LYS A 31 14.56 5.77 -3.96
C LYS A 31 16.03 5.95 -3.56
N ASP A 32 16.85 6.48 -4.46
CA ASP A 32 18.29 6.62 -4.21
C ASP A 32 18.59 7.70 -3.15
N LEU A 33 17.80 8.77 -3.12
CA LEU A 33 17.88 9.79 -2.08
C LEU A 33 17.49 9.21 -0.71
N LEU A 34 16.38 8.45 -0.64
CA LEU A 34 15.92 7.80 0.58
C LEU A 34 16.97 6.83 1.12
N LEU A 35 17.60 6.04 0.25
CA LEU A 35 18.69 5.12 0.60
C LEU A 35 19.91 5.89 1.11
N SER A 36 20.36 6.93 0.40
CA SER A 36 21.53 7.73 0.80
C SER A 36 21.33 8.50 2.11
N SER A 37 20.09 8.86 2.43
CA SER A 37 19.73 9.60 3.65
C SER A 37 19.49 8.68 4.86
N SER A 38 19.38 7.36 4.64
CA SER A 38 19.11 6.41 5.72
C SER A 38 20.39 6.15 6.53
N THR A 39 20.27 6.16 7.85
CA THR A 39 21.38 5.88 8.79
C THR A 39 20.93 4.86 9.84
N PRO A 40 21.86 4.16 10.53
CA PRO A 40 21.49 3.25 11.61
C PRO A 40 20.65 3.88 12.74
N ALA A 41 20.76 5.20 12.92
CA ALA A 41 20.01 5.95 13.92
C ALA A 41 18.69 6.54 13.39
N PHE A 42 18.53 6.65 12.07
CA PHE A 42 17.38 7.27 11.41
C PHE A 42 17.13 6.62 10.05
N ASN A 43 16.15 5.72 9.99
CA ASN A 43 15.87 4.96 8.77
C ASN A 43 14.80 5.63 7.91
N SER A 44 15.05 5.68 6.60
CA SER A 44 14.07 6.13 5.61
C SER A 44 13.06 5.01 5.34
N ARG A 45 11.76 5.35 5.33
CA ARG A 45 10.67 4.39 5.07
C ARG A 45 9.65 4.98 4.12
N VAL A 46 9.08 4.11 3.28
CA VAL A 46 7.97 4.44 2.41
C VAL A 46 6.77 3.61 2.83
N VAL A 47 5.70 4.30 3.23
CA VAL A 47 4.43 3.70 3.62
C VAL A 47 3.40 4.12 2.60
N VAL A 48 2.87 3.15 1.86
CA VAL A 48 1.83 3.38 0.85
C VAL A 48 0.48 3.10 1.48
N VAL A 49 -0.38 4.12 1.50
CA VAL A 49 -1.72 4.03 2.09
C VAL A 49 -2.69 3.54 1.02
N LEU A 50 -3.42 2.46 1.34
CA LEU A 50 -4.53 2.00 0.53
C LEU A 50 -5.84 2.55 1.11
N PRO A 51 -6.82 2.89 0.26
CA PRO A 51 -8.09 3.40 0.74
C PRO A 51 -8.78 2.35 1.63
N ALA A 52 -9.21 2.78 2.81
CA ALA A 52 -10.21 2.04 3.56
C ALA A 52 -11.55 2.26 2.85
N PRO A 53 -12.29 1.20 2.52
CA PRO A 53 -13.53 1.39 1.82
C PRO A 53 -14.55 2.02 2.79
N THR A 54 -15.24 3.08 2.35
CA THR A 54 -16.17 3.87 3.18
C THR A 54 -17.60 3.60 2.73
N GLY A 55 -18.24 2.59 3.31
CA GLY A 55 -19.62 2.23 3.01
C GLY A 55 -20.64 3.08 3.78
N LYS A 56 -21.79 3.35 3.17
CA LYS A 56 -22.99 3.85 3.87
C LYS A 56 -23.78 2.72 4.57
N ASP A 57 -23.43 1.47 4.29
CA ASP A 57 -24.04 0.30 4.88
C ASP A 57 -23.66 0.17 6.36
N GLU A 58 -24.66 0.25 7.23
CA GLU A 58 -24.48 0.22 8.69
C GLU A 58 -23.98 -1.14 9.21
N GLU A 59 -24.23 -2.24 8.50
CA GLU A 59 -23.68 -3.55 8.86
C GLU A 59 -22.20 -3.64 8.46
N LEU A 60 -21.83 -3.12 7.30
CA LEU A 60 -20.41 -3.08 6.89
C LEU A 60 -19.58 -2.15 7.78
N LYS A 61 -20.14 -1.04 8.29
CA LYS A 61 -19.43 -0.16 9.25
C LYS A 61 -18.99 -0.86 10.53
N LYS A 62 -19.68 -1.93 10.95
CA LYS A 62 -19.29 -2.71 12.15
C LYS A 62 -18.06 -3.58 11.92
N VAL A 63 -17.82 -3.97 10.66
CA VAL A 63 -16.76 -4.91 10.29
C VAL A 63 -15.58 -4.17 9.64
N TRP A 64 -15.84 -3.03 9.01
CA TRP A 64 -14.84 -2.28 8.26
C TRP A 64 -14.11 -1.27 9.12
N LYS A 65 -12.86 -1.01 8.74
CA LYS A 65 -12.03 -0.02 9.40
C LYS A 65 -12.55 1.38 9.17
N ASN A 66 -12.60 2.16 10.23
CA ASN A 66 -12.83 3.59 10.11
C ASN A 66 -11.53 4.32 9.73
N PRO A 67 -11.61 5.60 9.30
CA PRO A 67 -10.43 6.38 8.93
C PRO A 67 -9.38 6.49 10.04
N GLN A 68 -9.78 6.57 11.31
CA GLN A 68 -8.84 6.65 12.43
C GLN A 68 -8.04 5.36 12.57
N GLN A 69 -8.68 4.20 12.52
CA GLN A 69 -8.01 2.89 12.59
C GLN A 69 -7.04 2.65 11.42
N ALA A 70 -7.40 3.13 10.22
CA ALA A 70 -6.52 3.10 9.06
C ALA A 70 -5.32 4.05 9.23
N ALA A 71 -5.54 5.25 9.78
CA ALA A 71 -4.50 6.21 10.09
C ALA A 71 -3.54 5.67 11.16
N ASP A 72 -4.04 5.01 12.20
CA ASP A 72 -3.23 4.40 13.26
C ASP A 72 -2.28 3.34 12.69
N THR A 73 -2.77 2.49 11.77
CA THR A 73 -1.93 1.48 11.10
C THR A 73 -0.84 2.14 10.24
N THR A 74 -1.17 3.25 9.56
CA THR A 74 -0.21 4.01 8.75
C THR A 74 0.87 4.65 9.62
N ALA A 75 0.46 5.28 10.73
CA ALA A 75 1.37 5.87 11.70
C ALA A 75 2.29 4.81 12.30
N TRP A 76 1.72 3.66 12.70
CA TRP A 76 2.49 2.52 13.17
C TRP A 76 3.51 2.05 12.14
N GLY A 77 3.11 1.88 10.87
CA GLY A 77 4.01 1.51 9.79
C GLY A 77 5.16 2.48 9.54
N ALA A 78 4.94 3.76 9.84
CA ALA A 78 5.95 4.81 9.71
C ALA A 78 6.97 4.81 10.86
N VAL A 79 6.55 4.50 12.10
CA VAL A 79 7.40 4.71 13.30
C VAL A 79 7.75 3.45 14.09
N ALA A 80 7.18 2.28 13.77
CA ALA A 80 7.37 1.09 14.57
C ALA A 80 8.81 0.56 14.51
N LYS A 81 9.50 0.56 15.66
CA LYS A 81 10.85 -0.03 15.80
C LYS A 81 10.94 -1.48 15.36
N GLY A 82 9.86 -2.26 15.53
CA GLY A 82 9.81 -3.67 15.10
C GLY A 82 9.85 -3.90 13.59
N LEU A 83 9.73 -2.81 12.80
CA LEU A 83 9.86 -2.84 11.35
C LEU A 83 11.25 -2.40 10.87
N GLU A 84 12.19 -2.04 11.76
CA GLU A 84 13.53 -1.60 11.33
C GLU A 84 14.24 -2.74 10.59
N GLY A 85 14.84 -2.41 9.44
CA GLY A 85 15.47 -3.41 8.56
C GLY A 85 14.49 -4.37 7.87
N ARG A 86 13.18 -4.17 7.99
CA ARG A 86 12.14 -5.03 7.40
C ARG A 86 11.32 -4.22 6.39
N GLY A 87 11.45 -4.58 5.11
CA GLY A 87 10.69 -3.99 4.01
C GLY A 87 9.70 -4.96 3.38
N GLY A 88 8.85 -4.45 2.50
CA GLY A 88 7.96 -5.26 1.66
C GLY A 88 6.87 -6.00 2.44
N VAL A 89 6.48 -5.54 3.63
CA VAL A 89 5.48 -6.20 4.49
C VAL A 89 4.07 -5.64 4.28
N PHE A 90 3.06 -6.51 4.33
CA PHE A 90 1.66 -6.10 4.43
C PHE A 90 1.29 -5.78 5.88
N GLN A 91 0.56 -4.69 6.10
CA GLN A 91 0.26 -4.17 7.43
C GLN A 91 -1.24 -3.97 7.61
N ASN A 92 -1.76 -4.37 8.76
CA ASN A 92 -3.17 -4.25 9.10
C ASN A 92 -3.33 -4.25 10.62
N ASP A 93 -4.11 -3.33 11.19
CA ASP A 93 -4.38 -3.26 12.64
C ASP A 93 -3.13 -3.05 13.48
N CYS A 94 -2.27 -2.11 13.03
CA CYS A 94 -1.00 -1.78 13.70
C CYS A 94 -0.08 -3.01 13.91
N GLN A 95 -0.09 -3.94 12.97
CA GLN A 95 0.77 -5.13 12.96
C GLN A 95 1.07 -5.57 11.52
N ILE A 96 2.09 -6.42 11.38
CA ILE A 96 2.30 -7.17 10.13
C ILE A 96 1.19 -8.22 10.04
N ALA A 97 0.37 -8.16 8.99
CA ALA A 97 -0.72 -9.10 8.81
C ALA A 97 -0.26 -10.33 8.03
N GLY A 98 -0.88 -11.47 8.31
CA GLY A 98 -0.76 -12.68 7.50
C GLY A 98 -1.85 -12.76 6.42
N ALA A 99 -1.89 -13.91 5.75
CA ALA A 99 -2.99 -14.22 4.84
C ALA A 99 -4.32 -14.28 5.59
N CYS A 100 -5.38 -13.81 4.94
CA CYS A 100 -6.74 -13.93 5.41
C CYS A 100 -7.12 -15.41 5.50
N VAL A 101 -7.50 -15.85 6.69
CA VAL A 101 -8.10 -17.16 6.89
C VAL A 101 -9.60 -17.04 6.65
N ALA A 102 -10.14 -17.85 5.73
CA ALA A 102 -11.58 -17.92 5.51
C ALA A 102 -12.27 -18.35 6.81
N GLN A 103 -13.23 -17.56 7.27
CA GLN A 103 -14.01 -17.90 8.46
C GLN A 103 -15.03 -18.98 8.10
N SER A 104 -15.43 -19.80 9.09
CA SER A 104 -16.38 -20.90 8.91
C SER A 104 -17.77 -20.46 8.40
N ASN A 105 -18.07 -19.16 8.49
CA ASN A 105 -19.30 -18.53 8.01
C ASN A 105 -19.18 -17.98 6.56
N GLY A 106 -18.06 -18.23 5.87
CA GLY A 106 -17.81 -17.75 4.51
C GLY A 106 -17.36 -16.28 4.41
N GLN A 107 -17.14 -15.60 5.54
CA GLN A 107 -16.59 -14.24 5.55
C GLN A 107 -15.06 -14.27 5.48
N ALA A 108 -14.48 -13.28 4.82
CA ALA A 108 -13.04 -13.06 4.84
C ALA A 108 -12.62 -12.54 6.23
N GLY A 109 -11.68 -13.24 6.87
CA GLY A 109 -11.02 -12.76 8.08
C GLY A 109 -10.04 -11.61 7.80
N PRO A 110 -9.43 -11.02 8.85
CA PRO A 110 -8.40 -9.99 8.69
C PRO A 110 -7.17 -10.56 7.98
N GLY A 111 -6.56 -9.78 7.08
CA GLY A 111 -5.36 -10.16 6.34
C GLY A 111 -5.45 -9.86 4.85
N TYR A 112 -4.45 -10.30 4.10
CA TYR A 112 -4.44 -10.20 2.63
C TYR A 112 -4.92 -11.52 2.00
N ALA A 113 -5.51 -11.47 0.80
CA ALA A 113 -5.80 -12.70 0.06
C ALA A 113 -4.48 -13.38 -0.36
N GLU A 114 -4.37 -14.71 -0.25
CA GLU A 114 -3.11 -15.44 -0.47
C GLU A 114 -2.44 -15.15 -1.82
N TRP A 115 -3.23 -14.90 -2.86
CA TRP A 115 -2.75 -14.58 -4.21
C TRP A 115 -2.33 -13.10 -4.39
N ALA A 116 -2.61 -12.23 -3.43
CA ALA A 116 -2.40 -10.78 -3.54
C ALA A 116 -1.03 -10.31 -3.01
N TYR A 117 -0.28 -11.16 -2.32
CA TYR A 117 0.98 -10.78 -1.69
C TYR A 117 2.02 -11.88 -1.83
N ASN A 118 3.04 -11.60 -2.65
CA ASN A 118 4.14 -12.50 -2.95
C ASN A 118 5.48 -11.76 -2.71
N PRO A 119 6.12 -11.92 -1.54
CA PRO A 119 7.38 -11.25 -1.22
C PRO A 119 8.48 -11.56 -2.23
N GLY A 120 9.14 -10.53 -2.76
CA GLY A 120 10.24 -10.66 -3.71
C GLY A 120 9.82 -10.75 -5.18
N GLU A 121 8.52 -10.83 -5.49
CA GLU A 121 8.05 -10.68 -6.87
C GLU A 121 8.16 -9.23 -7.34
N ASN A 122 8.79 -9.01 -8.49
CA ASN A 122 9.09 -7.69 -9.04
C ASN A 122 8.46 -7.44 -10.43
N LYS A 123 7.72 -8.42 -10.99
CA LYS A 123 7.16 -8.34 -12.35
C LYS A 123 6.31 -7.10 -12.56
N LEU A 124 5.48 -6.73 -11.58
CA LEU A 124 4.63 -5.54 -11.69
C LEU A 124 5.46 -4.26 -11.73
N SER A 125 6.52 -4.19 -10.90
CA SER A 125 7.44 -3.04 -10.87
C SER A 125 8.20 -2.91 -12.19
N GLU A 126 8.71 -4.00 -12.76
CA GLU A 126 9.37 -4.00 -14.07
C GLU A 126 8.43 -3.46 -15.16
N LYS A 127 7.18 -3.94 -15.18
CA LYS A 127 6.20 -3.56 -16.21
C LYS A 127 5.77 -2.12 -16.02
N THR A 128 5.74 -1.63 -14.78
CA THR A 128 5.50 -0.21 -14.51
C THR A 128 6.65 0.66 -15.01
N LEU A 129 7.90 0.21 -14.88
CA LEU A 129 9.06 0.92 -15.45
C LEU A 129 9.00 0.96 -16.99
N GLU A 130 8.66 -0.15 -17.63
CA GLU A 130 8.43 -0.22 -19.08
C GLU A 130 7.31 0.75 -19.51
N LEU A 131 6.17 0.76 -18.82
CA LEU A 131 5.05 1.66 -19.09
C LEU A 131 5.42 3.14 -18.94
N LEU A 132 6.33 3.45 -18.01
CA LEU A 132 6.82 4.81 -17.76
C LEU A 132 8.04 5.17 -18.63
N ASN A 133 8.48 4.28 -19.52
CA ASN A 133 9.68 4.45 -20.36
C ASN A 133 10.96 4.75 -19.54
N LEU A 134 11.12 4.09 -18.39
CA LEU A 134 12.29 4.25 -17.50
C LEU A 134 13.32 3.13 -17.63
N THR A 135 13.08 2.16 -18.51
CA THR A 135 13.93 1.00 -18.81
C THR A 135 13.88 0.65 -20.28
#